data_AF-A0A6M5YM14-F1
#
_entry.id   AF-A0A6M5YM14-F1
#
_cell.length_a   1.000
_cell.length_b   1.000
_cell.length_c   1.000
_cell.angle_alpha   90.00
_cell.angle_beta   90.00
_cell.angle_gamma   90.00
#
_symmetry.space_group_name_H-M   'P 1'
#
loop_
_entity.id
_entity.type
_entity.pdbx_description
1 polymer ?
#
loop_
_entity_poly.entity_id
_entity_poly.type
_entity_poly.pdbx_seq_one_letter_code
_entity_poly.pdbx_strand_id
1 'polypeptide(L)'
;MLTLGTVRTALLSDQPWSRLDELVRAELASGRTTRQIYKSLMGMAGEIDATPDLTEDASDALGDVLDALTGYCRSDCQYKDPPNTKVPTEEEIAELPRWARVAFAARCARRVLTAFDSLFLDTKPRVSAEIETAVMFAEQNAGNLLIPALYYASAEEYLREAPGTVAEFVVAAALTAAESVTGENTTAFHAMRYATSVATESDFLAAFRRDFDHLSRLAEWQHWTDDTPVPPEVFGPLWPEGPPKSWPPITDAPPRTDLVVEAFARERATERMIEDDIVNLFNALNRYHIARNGVRLTLEQFQSLLPAFVPAEA
;
A
#
# COMPACT_ATOMS: atom_id res chain seq x y z
N MET A 1 -8.00 -28.48 -0.03
CA MET A 1 -9.23 -27.78 0.39
C MET A 1 -9.27 -27.81 1.91
N LEU A 2 -9.16 -26.65 2.53
CA LEU A 2 -9.15 -26.49 3.97
C LEU A 2 -10.52 -26.89 4.57
N THR A 3 -10.54 -27.95 5.36
CA THR A 3 -11.72 -28.43 6.09
C THR A 3 -11.41 -28.57 7.58
N LEU A 4 -12.44 -28.57 8.43
CA LEU A 4 -12.28 -28.78 9.86
C LEU A 4 -11.53 -30.10 10.16
N GLY A 5 -11.86 -31.17 9.44
CA GLY A 5 -11.18 -32.47 9.58
C GLY A 5 -9.68 -32.39 9.30
N THR A 6 -9.29 -31.77 8.18
CA THR A 6 -7.87 -31.61 7.83
C THR A 6 -7.11 -30.73 8.83
N VAL A 7 -7.74 -29.67 9.34
CA VAL A 7 -7.13 -28.78 10.34
C VAL A 7 -6.96 -29.51 11.68
N ARG A 8 -7.99 -30.24 12.15
CA ARG A 8 -7.89 -31.08 13.34
C ARG A 8 -6.78 -32.14 13.22
N THR A 9 -6.66 -32.80 12.08
CA THR A 9 -5.57 -33.77 11.85
C THR A 9 -4.19 -33.11 11.94
N ALA A 10 -4.02 -31.88 11.43
CA ALA A 10 -2.75 -31.16 11.57
C ALA A 10 -2.47 -30.76 13.02
N LEU A 11 -3.48 -30.23 13.72
CA LEU A 11 -3.39 -29.77 15.11
C LEU A 11 -3.10 -30.91 16.09
N LEU A 12 -3.68 -32.09 15.87
CA LEU A 12 -3.47 -33.26 16.73
C LEU A 12 -2.21 -34.07 16.36
N SER A 13 -1.37 -33.57 15.44
CA SER A 13 -0.09 -34.22 15.12
C SER A 13 0.97 -33.91 16.18
N ASP A 14 2.08 -34.66 16.15
CA ASP A 14 3.26 -34.41 16.96
C ASP A 14 4.03 -33.13 16.56
N GLN A 15 3.67 -32.50 15.44
CA GLN A 15 4.30 -31.27 14.92
C GLN A 15 3.24 -30.30 14.36
N PRO A 16 2.39 -29.70 15.21
CA PRO A 16 1.25 -28.92 14.75
C PRO A 16 1.64 -27.71 13.88
N TRP A 17 2.70 -26.97 14.23
CA TRP A 17 3.22 -25.87 13.41
C TRP A 17 3.57 -26.30 11.98
N SER A 18 4.38 -27.36 11.84
CA SER A 18 4.80 -27.86 10.52
C SER A 18 3.60 -28.30 9.68
N ARG A 19 2.64 -29.01 10.28
CA ARG A 19 1.46 -29.50 9.56
C ARG A 19 0.52 -28.38 9.14
N LEU A 20 0.33 -27.36 9.97
CA LEU A 20 -0.45 -26.19 9.60
C LEU A 20 0.25 -25.37 8.50
N ASP A 21 1.56 -25.17 8.57
CA ASP A 21 2.34 -24.50 7.51
C ASP A 21 2.21 -25.24 6.18
N GLU A 22 2.35 -26.57 6.18
CA GLU A 22 2.12 -27.41 4.99
C GLU A 22 0.72 -27.20 4.40
N LEU A 23 -0.32 -27.18 5.24
CA LEU A 23 -1.71 -26.96 4.80
C LEU A 23 -1.90 -25.55 4.21
N VAL A 24 -1.41 -24.51 4.89
CA VAL A 24 -1.53 -23.13 4.41
C VAL A 24 -0.81 -22.97 3.07
N ARG A 25 0.41 -23.49 2.94
CA ARG A 25 1.17 -23.44 1.68
C ARG A 25 0.48 -24.21 0.56
N ALA A 26 -0.15 -25.35 0.86
CA ALA A 26 -0.93 -26.09 -0.12
C ALA A 26 -2.15 -25.28 -0.61
N GLU A 27 -2.85 -24.58 0.29
CA GLU A 27 -3.98 -23.73 -0.09
C GLU A 27 -3.51 -22.50 -0.92
N LEU A 28 -2.41 -21.85 -0.53
CA LEU A 28 -1.80 -20.77 -1.33
C LEU A 28 -1.37 -21.25 -2.71
N ALA A 29 -0.75 -22.43 -2.80
CA ALA A 29 -0.35 -23.04 -4.08
C ALA A 29 -1.55 -23.40 -4.97
N SER A 30 -2.74 -23.62 -4.39
CA SER A 30 -3.98 -23.81 -5.14
C SER A 30 -4.65 -22.49 -5.57
N GLY A 31 -4.02 -21.34 -5.27
CA GLY A 31 -4.45 -20.01 -5.70
C GLY A 31 -5.35 -19.27 -4.71
N ARG A 32 -5.55 -19.80 -3.50
CA ARG A 32 -6.26 -19.06 -2.45
C ARG A 32 -5.38 -17.96 -1.89
N THR A 33 -6.00 -16.89 -1.40
CA THR A 33 -5.30 -15.81 -0.69
C THR A 33 -5.18 -16.10 0.80
N THR A 34 -4.21 -15.50 1.48
CA THR A 34 -4.04 -15.50 2.93
C THR A 34 -5.33 -15.06 3.62
N ARG A 35 -6.01 -14.03 3.10
CA ARG A 35 -7.31 -13.55 3.60
C ARG A 35 -8.40 -14.63 3.51
N GLN A 36 -8.49 -15.33 2.38
CA GLN A 36 -9.46 -16.42 2.22
C GLN A 36 -9.16 -17.58 3.18
N ILE A 37 -7.89 -17.92 3.37
CA ILE A 37 -7.45 -18.98 4.29
C ILE A 37 -7.76 -18.58 5.74
N TYR A 38 -7.39 -17.36 6.14
CA TYR A 38 -7.68 -16.80 7.47
C TYR A 38 -9.18 -16.82 7.77
N LYS A 39 -10.02 -16.33 6.85
CA LYS A 39 -11.48 -16.33 7.02
C LYS A 39 -12.04 -17.75 7.21
N SER A 40 -11.51 -18.73 6.49
CA SER A 40 -11.90 -20.13 6.69
C SER A 40 -11.47 -20.67 8.05
N LEU A 41 -10.23 -20.42 8.48
CA LEU A 41 -9.75 -20.85 9.80
C LEU A 41 -10.56 -20.19 10.93
N MET A 42 -10.75 -18.87 10.88
CA MET A 42 -11.54 -18.13 11.86
C MET A 42 -12.99 -18.58 11.91
N GLY A 43 -13.59 -18.89 10.75
CA GLY A 43 -14.94 -19.44 10.69
C GLY A 43 -15.09 -20.81 11.37
N MET A 44 -13.98 -21.54 11.56
CA MET A 44 -13.94 -22.84 12.23
C MET A 44 -13.35 -22.77 13.65
N ALA A 45 -12.90 -21.60 14.13
CA ALA A 45 -12.13 -21.48 15.36
C ALA A 45 -12.85 -22.07 16.59
N GLY A 46 -14.14 -21.74 16.78
CA GLY A 46 -14.91 -22.30 17.91
C GLY A 46 -15.09 -23.82 17.87
N GLU A 47 -15.14 -24.42 16.66
CA GLU A 47 -15.19 -25.88 16.52
C GLU A 47 -13.81 -26.53 16.71
N ILE A 48 -12.74 -25.81 16.39
CA ILE A 48 -11.36 -26.24 16.66
C ILE A 48 -11.12 -26.25 18.18
N ASP A 49 -11.49 -25.20 18.89
CA ASP A 49 -11.34 -25.09 20.35
C ASP A 49 -12.12 -26.19 21.10
N ALA A 50 -13.23 -26.64 20.52
CA ALA A 50 -14.04 -27.74 21.05
C ALA A 50 -13.49 -29.15 20.71
N THR A 51 -12.33 -29.25 20.05
CA THR A 51 -11.73 -30.54 19.67
C THR A 51 -11.20 -31.28 20.90
N PRO A 52 -11.64 -32.53 21.17
CA PRO A 52 -11.07 -33.34 22.23
C PRO A 52 -9.55 -33.53 22.03
N ASP A 53 -8.81 -33.55 23.14
CA ASP A 53 -7.36 -33.76 23.17
C ASP A 53 -6.52 -32.67 22.48
N LEU A 54 -7.10 -31.49 22.20
CA LEU A 54 -6.33 -30.34 21.73
C LEU A 54 -5.37 -29.88 22.83
N THR A 55 -4.07 -29.88 22.54
CA THR A 55 -3.03 -29.43 23.48
C THR A 55 -2.87 -27.91 23.43
N GLU A 56 -2.22 -27.35 24.44
CA GLU A 56 -1.81 -25.94 24.46
C GLU A 56 -0.93 -25.60 23.25
N ASP A 57 0.08 -26.43 22.97
CA ASP A 57 0.94 -26.31 21.78
C ASP A 57 0.15 -26.24 20.46
N ALA A 58 -0.93 -27.03 20.33
CA ALA A 58 -1.76 -27.01 19.13
C ALA A 58 -2.56 -25.70 19.01
N SER A 59 -3.07 -25.19 20.14
CA SER A 59 -3.73 -23.88 20.20
C SER A 59 -2.78 -22.75 19.82
N ASP A 60 -1.56 -22.75 20.37
CA ASP A 60 -0.52 -21.76 20.07
C ASP A 60 -0.11 -21.82 18.61
N ALA A 61 0.06 -23.03 18.05
CA ALA A 61 0.35 -23.21 16.63
C ALA A 61 -0.72 -22.61 15.70
N LEU A 62 -2.01 -22.72 16.08
CA LEU A 62 -3.08 -22.07 15.34
C LEU A 62 -2.98 -20.54 15.45
N GLY A 63 -2.76 -20.02 16.65
CA GLY A 63 -2.57 -18.59 16.91
C GLY A 63 -1.44 -18.00 16.06
N ASP A 64 -0.26 -18.63 16.08
CA ASP A 64 0.90 -18.22 15.29
C ASP A 64 0.62 -18.22 13.77
N VAL A 65 -0.14 -19.20 13.29
CA VAL A 65 -0.53 -19.27 11.87
C VAL A 65 -1.52 -18.17 11.51
N LEU A 66 -2.48 -17.85 12.38
CA LEU A 66 -3.40 -16.73 12.19
C LEU A 66 -2.64 -15.39 12.18
N ASP A 67 -1.67 -15.21 13.08
CA ASP A 67 -0.79 -14.05 13.10
C ASP A 67 0.08 -13.96 11.84
N ALA A 68 0.59 -15.09 11.35
CA ALA A 68 1.36 -15.14 10.11
C ALA A 68 0.52 -14.88 8.85
N LEU A 69 -0.76 -15.25 8.85
CA LEU A 69 -1.69 -14.96 7.76
C LEU A 69 -2.12 -13.49 7.72
N THR A 70 -2.16 -12.83 8.88
CA THR A 70 -2.59 -11.43 9.03
C THR A 70 -1.43 -10.43 9.04
N GLY A 71 -0.20 -10.91 9.19
CA GLY A 71 0.99 -10.06 9.20
C GLY A 71 1.38 -9.53 10.59
N TYR A 72 0.79 -10.05 11.67
CA TYR A 72 1.14 -9.69 13.05
C TYR A 72 2.41 -10.40 13.56
N CYS A 73 2.99 -11.31 12.78
CA CYS A 73 4.28 -11.91 13.09
C CYS A 73 5.45 -11.18 12.39
N ARG A 74 6.68 -11.61 12.68
CA ARG A 74 7.89 -11.11 12.02
C ARG A 74 7.78 -11.25 10.49
N SER A 75 8.28 -10.27 9.74
CA SER A 75 8.15 -10.22 8.27
C SER A 75 8.71 -11.43 7.53
N ASP A 76 9.66 -12.16 8.11
CA ASP A 76 10.23 -13.39 7.56
C ASP A 76 9.34 -14.63 7.77
N CYS A 77 8.38 -14.57 8.69
CA CYS A 77 7.42 -15.63 8.97
C CYS A 77 6.05 -15.42 8.30
N GLN A 78 5.80 -14.24 7.71
CA GLN A 78 4.51 -13.92 7.11
C GLN A 78 4.26 -14.74 5.85
N TYR A 79 3.03 -15.27 5.74
CA TYR A 79 2.58 -15.84 4.47
C TYR A 79 2.37 -14.72 3.46
N LYS A 80 2.71 -15.02 2.20
CA LYS A 80 2.50 -14.10 1.08
C LYS A 80 1.49 -14.71 0.14
N ASP A 81 0.55 -13.89 -0.31
CA ASP A 81 -0.32 -14.29 -1.40
C ASP A 81 0.52 -14.71 -2.61
N PRO A 82 0.07 -15.72 -3.37
CA PRO A 82 0.64 -15.97 -4.68
C PRO A 82 0.56 -14.67 -5.50
N PRO A 83 1.58 -14.34 -6.31
CA PRO A 83 1.61 -13.09 -7.06
C PRO A 83 0.35 -12.97 -7.92
N ASN A 84 -0.50 -12.00 -7.59
CA ASN A 84 -1.67 -11.68 -8.38
C ASN A 84 -1.29 -10.62 -9.41
N THR A 85 -1.11 -11.05 -10.65
CA THR A 85 -0.80 -10.15 -11.76
C THR A 85 -2.06 -9.60 -12.43
N LYS A 86 -3.25 -9.94 -11.93
CA LYS A 86 -4.51 -9.41 -12.46
C LYS A 86 -4.74 -8.01 -11.89
N VAL A 87 -5.08 -7.11 -12.80
CA VAL A 87 -5.55 -5.78 -12.45
C VAL A 87 -6.84 -5.90 -11.62
N PRO A 88 -7.03 -5.08 -10.57
CA PRO A 88 -8.29 -5.05 -9.82
C PRO A 88 -9.51 -4.87 -10.74
N THR A 89 -10.61 -5.57 -10.46
CA THR A 89 -11.86 -5.37 -11.21
C THR A 89 -12.61 -4.12 -10.75
N GLU A 90 -13.62 -3.71 -11.51
CA GLU A 90 -14.49 -2.59 -11.13
C GLU A 90 -15.22 -2.88 -9.81
N GLU A 91 -15.69 -4.11 -9.63
CA GLU A 91 -16.37 -4.56 -8.42
C GLU A 91 -15.42 -4.54 -7.22
N GLU A 92 -14.19 -5.02 -7.37
CA GLU A 92 -13.17 -4.98 -6.31
C GLU A 92 -12.88 -3.53 -5.87
N ILE A 93 -12.76 -2.60 -6.82
CA ILE A 93 -12.54 -1.18 -6.50
C ILE A 93 -13.76 -0.57 -5.83
N ALA A 94 -14.98 -0.93 -6.25
CA ALA A 94 -16.21 -0.41 -5.67
C ALA A 94 -16.41 -0.80 -4.19
N GLU A 95 -15.76 -1.87 -3.72
CA GLU A 95 -15.76 -2.29 -2.31
C GLU A 95 -14.88 -1.40 -1.40
N LEU A 96 -13.99 -0.58 -1.96
CA LEU A 96 -13.17 0.33 -1.18
C LEU A 96 -13.99 1.55 -0.70
N PRO A 97 -13.71 2.08 0.51
CA PRO A 97 -14.26 3.35 0.95
C PRO A 97 -13.95 4.48 -0.04
N ARG A 98 -14.83 5.48 -0.14
CA ARG A 98 -14.73 6.63 -1.05
C ARG A 98 -13.31 7.21 -1.12
N TRP A 99 -12.72 7.61 0.01
CA TRP A 99 -11.38 8.23 0.00
C TRP A 99 -10.25 7.25 -0.34
N ALA A 100 -10.40 5.96 -0.05
CA ALA A 100 -9.45 4.95 -0.49
C ALA A 100 -9.47 4.78 -2.02
N ARG A 101 -10.64 4.92 -2.66
CA ARG A 101 -10.77 4.92 -4.13
C ARG A 101 -10.11 6.15 -4.75
N VAL A 102 -10.31 7.33 -4.15
CA VAL A 102 -9.63 8.57 -4.57
C VAL A 102 -8.11 8.40 -4.47
N ALA A 103 -7.62 7.92 -3.33
CA ALA A 103 -6.20 7.66 -3.11
C ALA A 103 -5.64 6.66 -4.13
N PHE A 104 -6.37 5.58 -4.42
CA PHE A 104 -5.99 4.58 -5.42
C PHE A 104 -5.91 5.18 -6.82
N ALA A 105 -6.91 5.96 -7.23
CA ALA A 105 -6.95 6.65 -8.51
C ALA A 105 -5.79 7.63 -8.67
N ALA A 106 -5.54 8.44 -7.65
CA ALA A 106 -4.44 9.40 -7.61
C ALA A 106 -3.08 8.70 -7.72
N ARG A 107 -2.89 7.59 -6.99
CA ARG A 107 -1.71 6.75 -7.09
C ARG A 107 -1.53 6.16 -8.48
N CYS A 108 -2.62 5.74 -9.12
CA CYS A 108 -2.58 5.25 -10.50
C CYS A 108 -2.09 6.34 -11.46
N ALA A 109 -2.66 7.53 -11.38
CA ALA A 109 -2.26 8.68 -12.20
C ALA A 109 -0.79 9.06 -11.95
N ARG A 110 -0.35 9.11 -10.69
CA ARG A 110 1.05 9.41 -10.31
C ARG A 110 2.05 8.44 -10.94
N ARG A 111 1.74 7.14 -10.99
CA ARG A 111 2.61 6.14 -11.65
C ARG A 111 2.82 6.51 -13.11
N VAL A 112 1.76 6.82 -13.82
CA VAL A 112 1.80 7.09 -15.27
C VAL A 112 2.43 8.45 -15.57
N LEU A 113 2.19 9.46 -14.72
CA LEU A 113 2.80 10.79 -14.84
C LEU A 113 4.33 10.71 -14.96
N THR A 114 4.98 9.81 -14.21
CA THR A 114 6.45 9.67 -14.30
C THR A 114 6.94 9.16 -15.66
N ALA A 115 6.08 8.51 -16.46
CA ALA A 115 6.40 8.17 -17.85
C ALA A 115 6.04 9.28 -18.84
N PHE A 116 5.08 10.15 -18.49
CA PHE A 116 4.57 11.19 -19.37
C PHE A 116 5.69 12.10 -19.90
N ASP A 117 6.55 12.64 -19.03
CA ASP A 117 7.60 13.58 -19.46
C ASP A 117 8.61 12.94 -20.41
N SER A 118 8.91 11.66 -20.21
CA SER A 118 9.85 10.92 -21.05
C SER A 118 9.27 10.45 -22.39
N LEU A 119 7.98 10.12 -22.42
CA LEU A 119 7.29 9.60 -23.60
C LEU A 119 6.83 10.75 -24.51
N PHE A 120 6.73 11.98 -23.96
CA PHE A 120 6.23 13.15 -24.66
C PHE A 120 7.20 14.33 -24.59
N LEU A 121 8.35 14.17 -25.24
CA LEU A 121 9.40 15.19 -25.34
C LEU A 121 8.92 16.56 -25.87
N ASP A 122 7.82 16.59 -26.63
CA ASP A 122 7.25 17.80 -27.23
C ASP A 122 6.02 18.34 -26.47
N THR A 123 5.66 17.78 -25.31
CA THR A 123 4.54 18.32 -24.55
C THR A 123 4.87 19.73 -24.05
N LYS A 124 3.93 20.65 -24.28
CA LYS A 124 4.02 22.02 -23.75
C LYS A 124 4.18 21.93 -22.22
N PRO A 125 5.21 22.56 -21.60
CA PRO A 125 5.46 22.50 -20.15
C PRO A 125 4.23 22.82 -19.30
N ARG A 126 3.35 23.69 -19.81
CA ARG A 126 2.06 24.02 -19.20
C ARG A 126 1.15 22.80 -18.98
N VAL A 127 1.08 21.88 -19.93
CA VAL A 127 0.21 20.69 -19.82
C VAL A 127 0.74 19.73 -18.76
N SER A 128 2.05 19.47 -18.72
CA SER A 128 2.65 18.61 -17.68
C SER A 128 2.40 19.19 -16.28
N ALA A 129 2.60 20.50 -16.09
CA ALA A 129 2.32 21.19 -14.82
C ALA A 129 0.84 21.11 -14.38
N GLU A 130 -0.09 21.16 -15.34
CA GLU A 130 -1.53 21.04 -15.04
C GLU A 130 -1.92 19.60 -14.66
N ILE A 131 -1.36 18.60 -15.33
CA ILE A 131 -1.56 17.18 -14.94
C ILE A 131 -0.97 16.93 -13.56
N GLU A 132 0.25 17.40 -13.28
CA GLU A 132 0.87 17.28 -11.96
C GLU A 132 0.02 17.93 -10.87
N THR A 133 -0.54 19.12 -11.16
CA THR A 133 -1.46 19.81 -10.26
C THR A 133 -2.72 18.98 -10.00
N ALA A 134 -3.30 18.35 -11.02
CA ALA A 134 -4.48 17.49 -10.88
C ALA A 134 -4.19 16.25 -10.02
N VAL A 135 -3.05 15.58 -10.24
CA VAL A 135 -2.64 14.43 -9.42
C VAL A 135 -2.40 14.85 -7.98
N MET A 136 -1.64 15.94 -7.75
CA MET A 136 -1.37 16.47 -6.42
C MET A 136 -2.66 16.82 -5.68
N PHE A 137 -3.64 17.41 -6.37
CA PHE A 137 -4.93 17.73 -5.78
C PHE A 137 -5.73 16.49 -5.40
N ALA A 138 -5.75 15.45 -6.25
CA ALA A 138 -6.42 14.19 -5.92
C ALA A 138 -5.77 13.53 -4.69
N GLU A 139 -4.44 13.53 -4.60
CA GLU A 139 -3.68 13.05 -3.44
C GLU A 139 -4.00 13.85 -2.18
N GLN A 140 -4.03 15.18 -2.26
CA GLN A 140 -4.34 16.06 -1.13
C GLN A 140 -5.79 15.93 -0.69
N ASN A 141 -6.75 15.80 -1.61
CA ASN A 141 -8.17 15.64 -1.26
C ASN A 141 -8.46 14.27 -0.66
N ALA A 142 -7.75 13.22 -1.08
CA ALA A 142 -7.81 11.94 -0.40
C ALA A 142 -7.47 12.07 1.09
N GLY A 143 -6.46 12.88 1.42
CA GLY A 143 -6.00 13.10 2.80
C GLY A 143 -6.71 14.22 3.56
N ASN A 144 -7.29 15.22 2.88
CA ASN A 144 -7.87 16.42 3.50
C ASN A 144 -9.07 16.94 2.68
N LEU A 145 -10.23 17.06 3.31
CA LEU A 145 -11.52 17.53 2.73
C LEU A 145 -11.54 19.01 2.25
N LEU A 146 -10.40 19.63 1.97
CA LEU A 146 -10.24 21.08 2.09
C LEU A 146 -10.12 21.88 0.79
N ILE A 147 -10.09 21.27 -0.41
CA ILE A 147 -9.77 22.05 -1.62
C ILE A 147 -10.92 22.04 -2.64
N PRO A 148 -11.56 23.19 -2.91
CA PRO A 148 -12.55 23.34 -3.98
C PRO A 148 -11.95 23.08 -5.38
N ALA A 149 -12.67 22.36 -6.24
CA ALA A 149 -12.26 21.84 -7.55
C ALA A 149 -12.09 22.88 -8.69
N LEU A 150 -11.63 24.11 -8.40
CA LEU A 150 -11.68 25.24 -9.33
C LEU A 150 -10.59 25.29 -10.44
N TYR A 151 -9.81 24.23 -10.69
CA TYR A 151 -8.51 24.38 -11.39
C TYR A 151 -8.17 23.49 -12.61
N TYR A 152 -9.11 22.86 -13.34
CA TYR A 152 -8.74 21.91 -14.43
C TYR A 152 -9.22 22.20 -15.86
N ALA A 153 -9.75 23.39 -16.15
CA ALA A 153 -10.38 23.68 -17.46
C ALA A 153 -9.46 23.48 -18.68
N SER A 154 -8.13 23.62 -18.52
CA SER A 154 -7.16 23.54 -19.63
C SER A 154 -6.63 22.11 -19.88
N ALA A 155 -6.68 21.21 -18.90
CA ALA A 155 -6.36 19.80 -19.10
C ALA A 155 -7.42 19.11 -19.99
N GLU A 156 -8.70 19.49 -19.82
CA GLU A 156 -9.78 19.04 -20.70
C GLU A 156 -9.61 19.52 -22.14
N GLU A 157 -9.10 20.74 -22.35
CA GLU A 157 -8.83 21.27 -23.69
C GLU A 157 -7.79 20.43 -24.40
N TYR A 158 -6.72 20.02 -23.70
CA TYR A 158 -5.68 19.15 -24.25
C TYR A 158 -6.21 17.75 -24.63
N LEU A 159 -7.12 17.15 -23.85
CA LEU A 159 -7.77 15.88 -24.20
C LEU A 159 -8.47 15.94 -25.57
N ARG A 160 -9.05 17.08 -25.93
CA ARG A 160 -9.72 17.25 -27.22
C ARG A 160 -8.74 17.34 -28.39
N GLU A 161 -7.52 17.81 -28.14
CA GLU A 161 -6.50 18.02 -29.18
C GLU A 161 -5.65 16.77 -29.48
N ALA A 162 -5.56 15.81 -28.55
CA ALA A 162 -4.64 14.66 -28.66
C ALA A 162 -5.27 13.27 -28.40
N PRO A 163 -6.40 12.91 -29.05
CA PRO A 163 -7.05 11.62 -28.84
C PRO A 163 -6.21 10.44 -29.34
N GLY A 164 -6.33 9.30 -28.68
CA GLY A 164 -5.67 8.02 -28.97
C GLY A 164 -4.21 7.92 -28.51
N THR A 165 -3.73 8.86 -27.70
CA THR A 165 -2.32 8.91 -27.26
C THR A 165 -2.15 8.43 -25.82
N VAL A 166 -0.93 8.01 -25.44
CA VAL A 166 -0.59 7.74 -24.03
C VAL A 166 -0.86 8.98 -23.16
N ALA A 167 -0.73 10.19 -23.71
CA ALA A 167 -0.97 11.45 -23.05
C ALA A 167 -2.45 11.64 -22.69
N GLU A 168 -3.35 11.22 -23.58
CA GLU A 168 -4.80 11.18 -23.29
C GLU A 168 -5.06 10.33 -22.05
N PHE A 169 -4.47 9.14 -21.97
CA PHE A 169 -4.66 8.25 -20.84
C PHE A 169 -4.10 8.80 -19.53
N VAL A 170 -2.96 9.51 -19.55
CA VAL A 170 -2.41 10.16 -18.36
C VAL A 170 -3.33 11.28 -17.89
N VAL A 171 -3.77 12.14 -18.80
CA VAL A 171 -4.66 13.27 -18.48
C VAL A 171 -6.00 12.76 -17.98
N ALA A 172 -6.57 11.75 -18.64
CA ALA A 172 -7.81 11.13 -18.22
C ALA A 172 -7.66 10.47 -16.84
N ALA A 173 -6.56 9.77 -16.55
CA ALA A 173 -6.33 9.21 -15.22
C ALA A 173 -6.25 10.29 -14.13
N ALA A 174 -5.57 11.41 -14.40
CA ALA A 174 -5.44 12.51 -13.44
C ALA A 174 -6.76 13.25 -13.22
N LEU A 175 -7.50 13.56 -14.29
CA LEU A 175 -8.80 14.23 -14.21
C LEU A 175 -9.81 13.35 -13.48
N THR A 176 -9.89 12.08 -13.85
CA THR A 176 -10.81 11.15 -13.21
C THR A 176 -10.45 10.92 -11.74
N ALA A 177 -9.17 10.94 -11.37
CA ALA A 177 -8.76 10.94 -9.96
C ALA A 177 -9.25 12.20 -9.22
N ALA A 178 -9.19 13.38 -9.84
CA ALA A 178 -9.75 14.61 -9.26
C ALA A 178 -11.28 14.57 -9.17
N GLU A 179 -11.96 14.02 -10.17
CA GLU A 179 -13.42 13.85 -10.18
C GLU A 179 -13.91 12.85 -9.14
N SER A 180 -13.11 11.84 -8.79
CA SER A 180 -13.47 10.83 -7.78
C SER A 180 -13.79 11.42 -6.40
N VAL A 181 -13.31 12.65 -6.13
CA VAL A 181 -13.65 13.45 -4.94
C VAL A 181 -15.16 13.71 -4.85
N THR A 182 -15.86 13.80 -5.98
CA THR A 182 -17.32 14.00 -6.04
C THR A 182 -18.13 12.75 -5.66
N GLY A 183 -17.49 11.59 -5.55
CA GLY A 183 -18.09 10.36 -5.02
C GLY A 183 -18.63 9.37 -6.06
N GLU A 184 -18.40 9.58 -7.36
CA GLU A 184 -18.80 8.60 -8.39
C GLU A 184 -17.89 7.36 -8.38
N ASN A 185 -18.49 6.18 -8.17
CA ASN A 185 -17.77 4.91 -7.99
C ASN A 185 -16.90 4.49 -9.20
N THR A 186 -17.28 4.87 -10.41
CA THR A 186 -16.66 4.43 -11.68
C THR A 186 -15.35 5.13 -12.00
N THR A 187 -15.12 6.30 -11.40
CA THR A 187 -13.96 7.16 -11.67
C THR A 187 -12.65 6.45 -11.35
N ALA A 188 -12.50 5.87 -10.16
CA ALA A 188 -11.26 5.19 -9.78
C ALA A 188 -10.91 4.00 -10.71
N PHE A 189 -11.92 3.25 -11.16
CA PHE A 189 -11.74 2.17 -12.13
C PHE A 189 -11.26 2.71 -13.49
N HIS A 190 -11.84 3.81 -13.98
CA HIS A 190 -11.39 4.44 -15.22
C HIS A 190 -9.96 4.96 -15.13
N ALA A 191 -9.56 5.59 -14.02
CA ALA A 191 -8.19 6.06 -13.83
C ALA A 191 -7.19 4.91 -13.91
N MET A 192 -7.48 3.79 -13.25
CA MET A 192 -6.66 2.58 -13.34
C MET A 192 -6.67 1.97 -14.76
N ARG A 193 -7.83 1.92 -15.43
CA ARG A 193 -7.92 1.40 -16.81
C ARG A 193 -7.08 2.21 -17.79
N TYR A 194 -7.10 3.53 -17.67
CA TYR A 194 -6.22 4.40 -18.46
C TYR A 194 -4.76 4.22 -18.07
N ALA A 195 -4.46 4.07 -16.79
CA ALA A 195 -3.09 3.82 -16.35
C ALA A 195 -2.52 2.49 -16.88
N THR A 196 -3.36 1.46 -16.97
CA THR A 196 -2.99 0.14 -17.49
C THR A 196 -2.88 0.08 -19.01
N SER A 197 -3.57 0.96 -19.78
CA SER A 197 -3.39 1.02 -21.24
C SER A 197 -2.03 1.58 -21.65
N VAL A 198 -1.40 2.37 -20.77
CA VAL A 198 0.00 2.84 -20.95
C VAL A 198 1.01 1.75 -20.62
N ALA A 199 0.59 0.73 -19.88
CA ALA A 199 1.48 -0.27 -19.31
C ALA A 199 1.46 -1.56 -20.11
N THR A 200 2.50 -1.78 -20.91
CA THR A 200 2.62 -3.02 -21.68
C THR A 200 3.28 -4.16 -20.90
N GLU A 201 3.84 -3.89 -19.71
CA GLU A 201 4.60 -4.87 -18.92
C GLU A 201 3.86 -5.39 -17.69
N SER A 202 4.01 -6.69 -17.41
CA SER A 202 3.39 -7.39 -16.28
C SER A 202 3.76 -6.80 -14.92
N ASP A 203 5.00 -6.31 -14.77
CA ASP A 203 5.51 -5.77 -13.51
C ASP A 203 4.76 -4.50 -13.09
N PHE A 204 4.24 -3.76 -14.07
CA PHE A 204 3.44 -2.56 -13.82
C PHE A 204 2.02 -2.91 -13.34
N LEU A 205 1.41 -3.94 -13.93
CA LEU A 205 0.10 -4.43 -13.50
C LEU A 205 0.15 -4.96 -12.06
N ALA A 206 1.24 -5.67 -11.70
CA ALA A 206 1.48 -6.14 -10.35
C ALA A 206 1.58 -4.98 -9.34
N ALA A 207 2.15 -3.84 -9.73
CA ALA A 207 2.24 -2.66 -8.87
C ALA A 207 0.86 -2.05 -8.55
N PHE A 208 -0.04 -1.95 -9.54
CA PHE A 208 -1.43 -1.51 -9.28
C PHE A 208 -2.17 -2.47 -8.37
N ARG A 209 -2.05 -3.77 -8.63
CA ARG A 209 -2.73 -4.78 -7.82
C ARG A 209 -2.25 -4.71 -6.37
N ARG A 210 -0.95 -4.59 -6.14
CA ARG A 210 -0.38 -4.43 -4.81
C ARG A 210 -0.89 -3.18 -4.11
N ASP A 211 -0.93 -2.03 -4.79
CA ASP A 211 -1.42 -0.78 -4.21
C ASP A 211 -2.90 -0.90 -3.79
N PHE A 212 -3.73 -1.58 -4.61
CA PHE A 212 -5.11 -1.91 -4.27
C PHE A 212 -5.21 -2.86 -3.06
N ASP A 213 -4.50 -3.99 -3.08
CA ASP A 213 -4.55 -4.98 -2.00
C ASP A 213 -4.03 -4.39 -0.67
N HIS A 214 -3.08 -3.45 -0.73
CA HIS A 214 -2.61 -2.69 0.43
C HIS A 214 -3.71 -1.78 1.01
N LEU A 215 -4.37 -0.98 0.17
CA LEU A 215 -5.48 -0.14 0.62
C LEU A 215 -6.66 -0.95 1.16
N SER A 216 -7.03 -2.03 0.49
CA SER A 216 -8.14 -2.89 0.92
C SER A 216 -7.88 -3.45 2.32
N ARG A 217 -6.65 -3.94 2.58
CA ARG A 217 -6.25 -4.43 3.91
C ARG A 217 -6.24 -3.32 4.96
N LEU A 218 -5.71 -2.14 4.64
CA LEU A 218 -5.70 -1.03 5.59
C LEU A 218 -7.10 -0.51 5.91
N ALA A 219 -7.98 -0.42 4.90
CA ALA A 219 -9.37 -0.02 5.09
C ALA A 219 -10.11 -0.98 6.02
N GLU A 220 -9.95 -2.30 5.81
CA GLU A 220 -10.52 -3.31 6.69
C GLU A 220 -9.95 -3.21 8.11
N TRP A 221 -8.63 -3.13 8.23
CA TRP A 221 -7.92 -3.15 9.52
C TRP A 221 -8.20 -1.92 10.38
N GLN A 222 -8.21 -0.73 9.77
CA GLN A 222 -8.44 0.53 10.46
C GLN A 222 -9.92 0.95 10.45
N HIS A 223 -10.80 0.08 9.95
CA HIS A 223 -12.23 0.34 9.83
C HIS A 223 -12.55 1.64 9.09
N TRP A 224 -11.84 1.92 8.00
CA TRP A 224 -12.10 3.09 7.19
C TRP A 224 -13.51 3.06 6.62
N THR A 225 -14.18 4.20 6.69
CA THR A 225 -15.49 4.46 6.11
C THR A 225 -15.37 5.46 4.96
N ASP A 226 -16.48 5.76 4.28
CA ASP A 226 -16.53 6.80 3.24
C ASP A 226 -16.15 8.21 3.74
N ASP A 227 -16.09 8.41 5.06
CA ASP A 227 -15.70 9.67 5.70
C ASP A 227 -14.27 9.67 6.26
N THR A 228 -13.55 8.54 6.14
CA THR A 228 -12.18 8.44 6.65
C THR A 228 -11.19 8.88 5.56
N PRO A 229 -10.45 9.99 5.73
CA PRO A 229 -9.44 10.41 4.77
C PRO A 229 -8.27 9.43 4.73
N VAL A 230 -7.64 9.31 3.56
CA VAL A 230 -6.49 8.46 3.29
C VAL A 230 -5.29 9.32 2.90
N PRO A 231 -4.30 9.49 3.79
CA PRO A 231 -3.12 10.31 3.48
C PRO A 231 -2.26 9.66 2.39
N PRO A 232 -1.63 10.43 1.49
CA PRO A 232 -0.86 9.90 0.37
C PRO A 232 0.34 9.05 0.80
N GLU A 233 0.86 9.28 2.01
CA GLU A 233 1.99 8.54 2.60
C GLU A 233 1.67 7.06 2.82
N VAL A 234 0.39 6.67 2.88
CA VAL A 234 -0.07 5.28 3.07
C VAL A 234 0.58 4.30 2.08
N PHE A 235 0.83 4.73 0.85
CA PHE A 235 1.41 3.88 -0.19
C PHE A 235 2.92 3.74 -0.11
N GLY A 236 3.61 4.59 0.66
CA GLY A 236 5.06 4.67 0.66
C GLY A 236 5.67 5.00 -0.72
N PRO A 237 6.92 4.57 -0.98
CA PRO A 237 7.62 4.84 -2.24
C PRO A 237 6.81 4.38 -3.46
N LEU A 238 6.82 5.17 -4.54
CA LEU A 238 6.11 4.82 -5.79
C LEU A 238 6.53 3.43 -6.28
N TRP A 239 7.82 3.14 -6.24
CA TRP A 239 8.40 1.87 -6.69
C TRP A 239 9.27 1.27 -5.60
N PRO A 240 8.70 0.52 -4.63
CA PRO A 240 9.47 0.04 -3.48
C PRO A 240 10.50 -1.04 -3.85
N GLU A 241 10.35 -1.72 -4.98
CA GLU A 241 11.35 -2.63 -5.57
C GLU A 241 12.19 -1.98 -6.67
N GLY A 242 12.06 -0.66 -6.85
CA GLY A 242 12.58 0.07 -8.01
C GLY A 242 11.61 0.10 -9.18
N PRO A 243 11.76 1.07 -10.10
CA PRO A 243 10.88 1.19 -11.25
C PRO A 243 11.03 -0.03 -12.19
N PRO A 244 10.00 -0.36 -12.99
CA PRO A 244 10.09 -1.43 -13.99
C PRO A 244 11.30 -1.25 -14.92
N LYS A 245 11.83 -2.33 -15.48
CA LYS A 245 13.05 -2.28 -16.30
C LYS A 245 12.92 -1.42 -17.56
N SER A 246 11.73 -1.40 -18.17
CA SER A 246 11.42 -0.53 -19.31
C SER A 246 11.08 0.90 -18.91
N TRP A 247 11.00 1.17 -17.60
CA TRP A 247 10.57 2.47 -17.14
C TRP A 247 11.66 3.51 -17.46
N PRO A 248 11.26 4.67 -17.95
CA PRO A 248 12.16 5.79 -18.15
C PRO A 248 12.97 6.05 -16.87
N PRO A 249 14.28 6.35 -16.98
CA PRO A 249 15.06 6.75 -15.83
C PRO A 249 14.39 7.97 -15.19
N ILE A 250 14.14 7.90 -13.89
CA ILE A 250 13.57 9.02 -13.14
C ILE A 250 14.67 10.08 -13.02
N THR A 251 14.71 11.03 -13.96
CA THR A 251 15.77 12.05 -14.04
C THR A 251 15.61 13.15 -13.00
N ASP A 252 14.38 13.35 -12.51
CA ASP A 252 14.02 14.55 -11.76
C ASP A 252 13.76 14.29 -10.27
N ALA A 253 13.80 13.03 -9.83
CA ALA A 253 13.83 12.76 -8.41
C ALA A 253 15.23 13.14 -7.91
N PRO A 254 15.39 14.20 -7.08
CA PRO A 254 16.66 14.43 -6.44
C PRO A 254 17.01 13.12 -5.72
N PRO A 255 18.24 12.59 -5.87
CA PRO A 255 18.64 11.40 -5.13
C PRO A 255 18.35 11.68 -3.67
N ARG A 256 17.39 10.96 -3.08
CA ARG A 256 17.12 11.06 -1.65
C ARG A 256 18.32 10.39 -0.98
N THR A 257 19.34 11.19 -0.71
CA THR A 257 20.49 10.79 0.09
C THR A 257 20.10 10.65 1.56
N ASP A 258 18.99 11.28 1.96
CA ASP A 258 18.61 11.45 3.34
C ASP A 258 17.26 10.76 3.63
N LEU A 259 17.20 10.03 4.74
CA LEU A 259 15.98 9.48 5.32
C LEU A 259 15.64 10.29 6.58
N VAL A 260 14.58 11.09 6.52
CA VAL A 260 14.09 11.84 7.68
C VAL A 260 13.14 10.95 8.49
N VAL A 261 13.39 10.84 9.79
CA VAL A 261 12.57 10.04 10.72
C VAL A 261 12.14 10.96 11.85
N GLU A 262 10.83 11.16 11.97
CA GLU A 262 10.23 11.90 13.08
C GLU A 262 9.70 10.90 14.12
N ALA A 263 10.07 11.11 15.38
CA ALA A 263 9.64 10.26 16.49
C ALA A 263 9.27 11.11 17.70
N PHE A 264 8.23 10.68 18.42
CA PHE A 264 7.78 11.32 19.65
C PHE A 264 8.29 10.54 20.86
N ALA A 265 8.98 11.23 21.76
CA ALA A 265 9.40 10.66 23.03
C ALA A 265 8.19 10.54 23.98
N ARG A 266 8.22 9.53 24.86
CA ARG A 266 7.21 9.38 25.92
C ARG A 266 7.30 10.53 26.92
N GLU A 267 6.18 10.86 27.54
CA GLU A 267 6.17 11.83 28.65
C GLU A 267 7.17 11.39 29.73
N ARG A 268 8.07 12.29 30.13
CA ARG A 268 9.18 12.06 31.10
C ARG A 268 10.32 11.14 30.64
N ALA A 269 10.48 10.91 29.34
CA ALA A 269 11.69 10.24 28.85
C ALA A 269 12.95 11.07 29.21
N THR A 270 13.97 10.41 29.76
CA THR A 270 15.28 11.06 29.97
C THR A 270 16.02 11.19 28.64
N GLU A 271 16.94 12.13 28.53
CA GLU A 271 17.76 12.32 27.32
C GLU A 271 18.47 11.02 26.89
N ARG A 272 18.99 10.26 27.86
CA ARG A 272 19.61 8.96 27.62
C ARG A 272 18.64 7.91 27.06
N MET A 273 17.40 7.88 27.56
CA MET A 273 16.38 6.96 27.03
C MET A 273 16.02 7.32 25.58
N ILE A 274 15.91 8.62 25.29
CA ILE A 274 15.65 9.10 23.92
C ILE A 274 16.81 8.71 23.00
N GLU A 275 18.05 8.89 23.44
CA GLU A 275 19.24 8.49 22.68
C GLU A 275 19.25 6.97 22.41
N ASP A 276 19.03 6.15 23.44
CA ASP A 276 18.97 4.68 23.31
C ASP A 276 17.85 4.25 22.34
N ASP A 277 16.65 4.84 22.45
CA ASP A 277 15.51 4.55 21.57
C ASP A 277 15.79 4.95 20.12
N ILE A 278 16.43 6.09 19.89
CA ILE A 278 16.81 6.56 18.55
C ILE A 278 17.90 5.68 17.94
N VAL A 279 18.91 5.29 18.72
CA VAL A 279 19.95 4.35 18.26
C VAL A 279 19.32 3.01 17.90
N ASN A 280 18.37 2.51 18.70
CA ASN A 280 17.63 1.29 18.41
C ASN A 280 16.80 1.41 17.14
N LEU A 281 16.10 2.55 16.94
CA LEU A 281 15.33 2.84 15.73
C LEU A 281 16.23 2.92 14.50
N PHE A 282 17.34 3.65 14.56
CA PHE A 282 18.33 3.74 13.48
C PHE A 282 18.88 2.35 13.13
N ASN A 283 19.24 1.54 14.13
CA ASN A 283 19.71 0.17 13.89
C ASN A 283 18.64 -0.72 13.26
N ALA A 284 17.36 -0.55 13.62
CA ALA A 284 16.25 -1.25 12.97
C ALA A 284 16.07 -0.80 11.51
N LEU A 285 16.04 0.50 11.25
CA LEU A 285 15.92 1.07 9.91
C LEU A 285 17.09 0.69 8.99
N ASN A 286 18.32 0.77 9.50
CA ASN A 286 19.50 0.38 8.75
C ASN A 286 19.48 -1.13 8.41
N ARG A 287 19.09 -1.99 9.35
CA ARG A 287 18.90 -3.43 9.07
C ARG A 287 17.82 -3.66 8.01
N TYR A 288 16.70 -2.97 8.11
CA TYR A 288 15.62 -3.04 7.13
C TYR A 288 16.08 -2.60 5.74
N HIS A 289 16.79 -1.47 5.66
CA HIS A 289 17.29 -0.94 4.39
C HIS A 289 18.30 -1.89 3.73
N ILE A 290 19.26 -2.43 4.48
CA ILE A 290 20.22 -3.43 3.99
C ILE A 290 19.49 -4.70 3.51
N ALA A 291 18.48 -5.18 4.24
CA ALA A 291 17.70 -6.35 3.85
C ALA A 291 16.91 -6.15 2.53
N ARG A 292 16.72 -4.89 2.11
CA ARG A 292 16.10 -4.51 0.83
C ARG A 292 17.13 -4.14 -0.24
N ASN A 293 18.36 -4.65 -0.14
CA ASN A 293 19.50 -4.34 -1.02
C ASN A 293 19.99 -2.88 -0.95
N GLY A 294 19.61 -2.15 0.11
CA GLY A 294 20.16 -0.83 0.40
C GLY A 294 21.61 -0.90 0.88
N VAL A 295 22.31 0.22 0.81
CA VAL A 295 23.64 0.38 1.41
C VAL A 295 23.50 0.76 2.88
N ARG A 296 24.58 0.64 3.67
CA ARG A 296 24.55 1.01 5.08
C ARG A 296 24.20 2.50 5.22
N LEU A 297 23.16 2.81 5.98
CA LEU A 297 22.82 4.18 6.35
C LEU A 297 23.93 4.74 7.25
N THR A 298 24.23 6.03 7.08
CA THR A 298 25.05 6.82 8.00
C THR A 298 24.14 7.75 8.80
N LEU A 299 24.47 7.96 10.07
CA LEU A 299 23.80 8.96 10.90
C LEU A 299 24.73 10.18 10.97
N GLU A 300 24.51 11.17 10.11
CA GLU A 300 25.43 12.32 10.00
C GLU A 300 25.13 13.41 11.02
N GLN A 301 23.87 13.64 11.37
CA GLN A 301 23.47 14.67 12.33
C GLN A 301 22.26 14.23 13.14
N PHE A 302 22.39 14.30 14.47
CA PHE A 302 21.24 14.35 15.36
C PHE A 302 20.91 15.82 15.64
N GLN A 303 19.81 16.31 15.07
CA GLN A 303 19.24 17.59 15.47
C GLN A 303 18.10 17.29 16.44
N SER A 304 18.31 17.58 17.73
CA SER A 304 17.22 17.67 18.70
C SER A 304 16.31 18.81 18.24
N LEU A 305 15.26 18.46 17.50
CA LEU A 305 14.21 19.41 17.17
C LEU A 305 13.49 19.73 18.48
N LEU A 306 13.54 21.02 18.81
CA LEU A 306 13.00 21.73 19.98
C LEU A 306 11.91 20.97 20.75
N PRO A 307 11.91 21.03 22.10
CA PRO A 307 10.82 20.46 22.90
C PRO A 307 9.49 20.97 22.36
N ALA A 308 8.61 20.03 21.98
CA ALA A 308 7.25 20.37 21.57
C ALA A 308 6.63 21.22 22.67
N PHE A 309 6.28 22.46 22.34
CA PHE A 309 5.61 23.38 23.26
C PHE A 309 4.25 22.76 23.57
N VAL A 310 4.12 22.08 24.71
CA VAL A 310 2.83 21.68 25.24
C VAL A 310 2.17 22.97 25.73
N PRO A 311 1.07 23.43 25.10
CA PRO A 311 0.33 24.58 25.64
C PRO A 311 -0.09 24.22 27.06
N ALA A 312 0.22 25.08 28.03
CA ALA A 312 -0.28 24.88 29.39
C ALA A 312 -1.81 24.75 29.33
N GLU A 313 -2.36 23.70 29.94
CA GLU A 313 -3.80 23.55 30.11
C GLU A 313 -4.33 24.83 30.80
N ALA A 314 -5.27 25.51 30.14
CA ALA A 314 -5.93 26.71 30.65
C ALA A 314 -7.14 26.36 31.52
#